data_AF-A0A117SMV3-F1
#
_entry.id   AF-A0A117SMV3-F1
#
_cell.length_a   1.000
_cell.length_b   1.000
_cell.length_c   1.000
_cell.angle_alpha   90.00
_cell.angle_beta   90.00
_cell.angle_gamma   90.00
#
_symmetry.space_group_name_H-M   'P 1'
#
loop_
_entity.id
_entity.type
_entity.pdbx_description
1 polymer ?
#
loop_
_entity_poly.entity_id
_entity_poly.type
_entity_poly.pdbx_seq_one_letter_code
_entity_poly.pdbx_strand_id
1 'polypeptide(L)'
;MPLEVVPLSRLKKALEEVGGQIWFFIELEPFRTIYTLALCGGSPCVVISGQDMSPIQLTLDEYMKIEMDGRRLASLHYTIEYLLDKTYRDS
;
A
#
# COMPACT_ATOMS: atom_id res chain seq x y z
N MET A 1 -1.57 -12.33 7.32
CA MET A 1 -0.76 -13.21 6.44
C MET A 1 0.64 -12.59 6.25
N PRO A 2 1.75 -13.33 6.12
CA PRO A 2 2.99 -12.67 5.68
C PRO A 2 2.76 -12.03 4.29
N LEU A 3 3.14 -10.77 4.10
CA LEU A 3 2.96 -10.07 2.82
C LEU A 3 3.66 -10.78 1.64
N GLU A 4 4.67 -11.59 1.95
CA GLU A 4 5.37 -12.50 1.04
C GLU A 4 4.47 -13.55 0.36
N VAL A 5 3.25 -13.75 0.84
CA VAL A 5 2.32 -14.79 0.35
C VAL A 5 1.18 -14.20 -0.48
N VAL A 6 1.04 -12.88 -0.59
CA VAL A 6 -0.04 -12.25 -1.36
C VAL A 6 0.30 -12.28 -2.85
N PRO A 7 -0.51 -12.96 -3.71
CA PRO A 7 -0.27 -12.91 -5.15
C PRO A 7 -0.47 -11.49 -5.69
N LEU A 8 0.58 -10.91 -6.26
CA LEU A 8 0.55 -9.54 -6.80
C LEU A 8 -0.57 -9.31 -7.83
N SER A 9 -0.92 -10.34 -8.59
CA SER A 9 -2.05 -10.30 -9.53
C SER A 9 -3.40 -10.12 -8.85
N ARG A 10 -3.61 -10.76 -7.69
CA ARG A 10 -4.84 -10.61 -6.91
C ARG A 10 -4.93 -9.23 -6.29
N LEU A 11 -3.83 -8.75 -5.74
CA LEU A 11 -3.76 -7.41 -5.16
C LEU A 11 -3.94 -6.32 -6.22
N LYS A 12 -3.36 -6.50 -7.41
CA LYS A 12 -3.58 -5.61 -8.55
C LYS A 12 -5.07 -5.47 -8.85
N LYS A 13 -5.78 -6.59 -9.03
CA LYS A 13 -7.23 -6.56 -9.31
C LYS A 13 -8.01 -5.88 -8.19
N ALA A 14 -7.70 -6.18 -6.93
CA ALA A 14 -8.39 -5.57 -5.80
C ALA A 14 -8.14 -4.04 -5.72
N LEU A 15 -6.95 -3.57 -6.11
CA LEU A 15 -6.66 -2.15 -6.24
C LEU A 15 -7.41 -1.52 -7.42
N GLU A 16 -7.51 -2.18 -8.57
CA GLU A 16 -8.29 -1.70 -9.72
C GLU A 16 -9.76 -1.46 -9.33
N GLU A 17 -10.35 -2.31 -8.50
CA GLU A 17 -11.74 -2.17 -8.02
C GLU A 17 -11.98 -0.94 -7.14
N VAL A 18 -10.94 -0.40 -6.50
CA VAL A 18 -11.03 0.83 -5.68
C VAL A 18 -10.46 2.07 -6.39
N GLY A 19 -10.25 2.01 -7.71
CA GLY A 19 -9.76 3.14 -8.50
C GLY A 19 -8.24 3.23 -8.62
N GLY A 20 -7.53 2.13 -8.34
CA GLY A 20 -6.10 1.97 -8.56
C GLY A 20 -5.19 2.49 -7.45
N GLN A 21 -5.76 3.07 -6.39
CA GLN A 21 -5.00 3.55 -5.24
C GLN A 21 -5.85 3.65 -3.96
N ILE A 22 -5.21 3.50 -2.81
CA ILE A 22 -5.82 3.70 -1.49
C ILE A 22 -4.78 4.19 -0.48
N TRP A 23 -5.15 5.17 0.35
CA TRP A 23 -4.31 5.60 1.46
C TRP A 23 -4.35 4.55 2.58
N PHE A 24 -3.19 4.11 3.04
CA PHE A 24 -3.11 3.15 4.15
C PHE A 24 -2.53 3.78 5.41
N PHE A 25 -1.81 4.90 5.33
CA PHE A 25 -1.26 5.55 6.51
C PHE A 25 -1.08 7.05 6.29
N ILE A 26 -1.25 7.84 7.35
CA ILE A 26 -1.00 9.28 7.35
C ILE A 26 -0.19 9.61 8.60
N GLU A 27 0.98 10.20 8.41
CA GLU A 27 1.77 10.81 9.46
C GLU A 27 1.55 12.33 9.39
N LEU A 28 1.21 12.96 10.52
CA LEU A 28 0.87 14.39 10.56
C LEU A 28 2.04 15.27 11.00
N GLU A 29 2.97 14.73 11.79
CA GLU A 29 4.07 15.45 12.42
C GLU A 29 5.38 14.72 12.12
N PRO A 30 6.50 15.44 11.82
CA PRO A 30 6.64 16.90 11.77
C PRO A 30 6.10 17.54 10.47
N PHE A 31 5.88 16.74 9.43
CA PHE A 31 5.29 17.16 8.17
C PHE A 31 4.28 16.12 7.71
N ARG A 32 3.17 16.59 7.12
CA ARG A 32 2.14 15.69 6.63
C ARG A 32 2.70 14.77 5.54
N THR A 33 2.75 13.48 5.82
CA THR A 33 3.19 12.44 4.89
C THR A 33 2.08 11.41 4.70
N ILE A 34 1.70 11.18 3.45
CA ILE A 34 0.66 10.22 3.07
C ILE A 34 1.31 9.02 2.43
N TYR A 35 0.99 7.83 2.94
CA TYR A 35 1.43 6.56 2.39
C TYR A 35 0.26 5.91 1.66
N THR A 36 0.46 5.64 0.38
CA THR A 36 -0.56 5.17 -0.55
C THR A 36 -0.13 3.84 -1.13
N LEU A 37 -1.03 2.87 -1.13
CA LEU A 37 -0.89 1.65 -1.93
C LEU A 37 -1.52 1.93 -3.29
N ALA A 38 -0.75 1.82 -4.37
CA ALA A 38 -1.18 2.22 -5.71
C ALA A 38 -0.71 1.25 -6.80
N LEU A 39 -1.14 1.49 -8.04
CA LEU A 39 -0.64 0.81 -9.23
C LEU A 39 0.40 1.68 -9.96
N CYS A 40 1.68 1.42 -9.74
CA CYS A 40 2.78 2.04 -10.47
C CYS A 40 3.08 1.22 -11.73
N GLY A 41 2.78 1.77 -12.92
CA GLY A 41 2.97 1.03 -14.18
C GLY A 41 2.17 -0.27 -14.24
N GLY A 42 1.03 -0.34 -13.55
CA GLY A 42 0.17 -1.52 -13.47
C GLY A 42 0.60 -2.58 -12.46
N SER A 43 1.61 -2.32 -11.62
CA SER A 43 2.04 -3.20 -10.53
C SER A 43 1.81 -2.54 -9.16
N PRO A 44 1.38 -3.31 -8.13
CA PRO A 44 1.24 -2.77 -6.78
C PRO A 44 2.54 -2.17 -6.23
N CYS A 45 2.46 -0.96 -5.70
CA CYS A 45 3.57 -0.19 -5.16
C CYS A 45 3.13 0.66 -3.96
N VAL A 46 4.10 1.12 -3.16
CA VAL A 46 3.89 2.18 -2.17
C VAL A 46 4.34 3.50 -2.74
N VAL A 47 3.47 4.50 -2.66
CA VAL A 47 3.77 5.90 -2.96
C VAL A 47 3.77 6.69 -1.66
N ILE A 48 4.88 7.36 -1.37
CA ILE A 48 5.07 8.19 -0.18
C ILE A 48 5.11 9.65 -0.64
N SER A 49 4.14 10.43 -0.17
CA SER A 49 4.01 11.85 -0.53
C SER A 49 4.06 12.71 0.73
N GLY A 50 5.18 13.38 0.95
CA GLY A 50 5.35 14.37 1.99
C GLY A 50 5.00 15.78 1.52
N GLN A 51 4.62 16.65 2.45
CA GLN A 51 4.57 18.08 2.18
C GLN A 51 5.94 18.56 1.70
N ASP A 52 5.98 19.33 0.60
CA ASP A 52 7.20 19.90 0.00
C ASP A 52 8.26 18.88 -0.47
N MET A 53 7.87 17.62 -0.67
CA MET A 53 8.75 16.57 -1.20
C MET A 53 8.21 16.00 -2.52
N SER A 54 9.13 15.66 -3.42
CA SER A 54 8.78 14.83 -4.59
C SER A 54 8.29 13.45 -4.11
N PRO A 55 7.18 12.94 -4.65
CA PRO A 55 6.69 11.61 -4.29
C PRO A 55 7.74 10.53 -4.55
N ILE A 56 7.89 9.62 -3.60
CA ILE A 56 8.74 8.44 -3.74
C ILE A 56 7.85 7.25 -4.10
N GLN A 57 8.25 6.48 -5.11
CA GLN A 57 7.59 5.23 -5.48
C GLN A 57 8.52 4.06 -5.18
N LEU A 58 8.00 3.08 -4.45
CA LEU A 58 8.72 1.86 -4.10
C LEU A 58 7.85 0.67 -4.47
N THR A 59 8.44 -0.38 -5.03
CA THR A 59 7.78 -1.67 -5.09
C THR A 59 7.44 -2.14 -3.67
N LEU A 60 6.46 -3.03 -3.54
CA LEU A 60 6.14 -3.61 -2.23
C LEU A 60 7.35 -4.27 -1.59
N ASP A 61 8.15 -5.00 -2.38
CA ASP A 61 9.36 -5.67 -1.90
C ASP A 61 10.41 -4.68 -1.38
N GLU A 62 10.61 -3.57 -2.07
CA GLU A 62 11.52 -2.51 -1.62
C GLU A 62 11.03 -1.86 -0.33
N TYR A 63 9.73 -1.49 -0.28
CA TYR A 63 9.14 -0.88 0.90
C TYR A 63 9.26 -1.80 2.13
N MET A 64 8.96 -3.09 1.98
CA MET A 64 9.05 -4.07 3.05
C MET A 64 10.47 -4.32 3.57
N LYS A 65 11.50 -4.07 2.75
CA LYS A 65 12.91 -4.20 3.16
C LYS A 65 13.42 -3.01 3.96
N ILE A 66 12.87 -1.82 3.73
CA ILE A 66 13.38 -0.58 4.33
C ILE A 66 12.50 -0.05 5.45
N GLU A 67 11.21 -0.38 5.45
CA GLU A 67 10.27 0.10 6.45
C GLU A 67 10.46 -0.67 7.76
N MET A 68 10.62 0.09 8.85
CA MET A 68 10.87 -0.45 10.19
C MET A 68 9.80 -0.03 11.20
N ASP A 69 8.92 0.93 10.85
CA ASP A 69 7.81 1.32 11.72
C ASP A 69 6.70 0.28 11.66
N GLY A 70 6.54 -0.47 12.75
CA GLY A 70 5.54 -1.51 12.88
C GLY A 70 4.10 -1.02 12.69
N ARG A 71 3.79 0.26 12.95
CA ARG A 71 2.45 0.82 12.73
C ARG A 71 2.16 0.97 11.24
N ARG A 72 3.15 1.45 10.47
CA ARG A 72 3.05 1.61 9.03
C ARG A 72 2.91 0.24 8.34
N LEU A 73 3.73 -0.73 8.74
CA LEU A 73 3.63 -2.11 8.25
C LEU A 73 2.29 -2.75 8.60
N ALA A 74 1.80 -2.60 9.83
CA ALA A 74 0.51 -3.15 10.25
C ALA A 74 -0.64 -2.52 9.46
N SER A 75 -0.58 -1.20 9.21
CA SER A 75 -1.60 -0.50 8.44
C SER A 75 -1.61 -0.93 6.98
N LEU A 76 -0.43 -1.06 6.35
CA LEU A 76 -0.32 -1.62 4.99
C LEU A 76 -0.92 -3.03 4.91
N HIS A 77 -0.56 -3.88 5.87
CA HIS A 77 -1.05 -5.25 5.94
C HIS A 77 -2.58 -5.30 6.10
N TYR A 78 -3.13 -4.52 7.02
CA TYR A 78 -4.58 -4.39 7.20
C TYR A 78 -5.28 -3.93 5.92
N THR A 79 -4.74 -2.91 5.24
CA THR A 79 -5.32 -2.42 3.98
C THR A 79 -5.30 -3.48 2.89
N ILE A 80 -4.22 -4.24 2.76
CA ILE A 80 -4.14 -5.35 1.79
C ILE A 80 -5.16 -6.45 2.14
N GLU A 81 -5.26 -6.85 3.40
CA GLU A 81 -6.26 -7.84 3.82
C GLU A 81 -7.68 -7.34 3.55
N TYR A 82 -8.00 -6.09 3.89
CA TYR A 82 -9.29 -5.46 3.61
C TYR A 82 -9.63 -5.47 2.11
N LEU A 83 -8.67 -5.12 1.24
CA LEU A 83 -8.88 -5.11 -0.20
C LEU A 83 -9.17 -6.53 -0.72
N LEU A 84 -8.37 -7.52 -0.30
CA LEU A 84 -8.57 -8.90 -0.72
C LEU A 84 -9.89 -9.47 -0.20
N ASP A 85 -10.25 -9.17 1.05
CA ASP A 85 -11.51 -9.61 1.66
C ASP A 85 -12.70 -9.06 0.87
N LYS A 86 -12.69 -7.75 0.62
CA LYS A 86 -13.74 -7.06 -0.13
C LYS A 86 -13.91 -7.58 -1.56
N THR A 87 -12.80 -7.91 -2.24
CA THR A 87 -12.84 -8.37 -3.63
C THR A 87 -13.18 -9.85 -3.77
N TYR A 88 -12.76 -10.71 -2.81
CA TYR A 88 -12.80 -12.17 -3.01
C TYR A 88 -13.64 -12.94 -1.99
N ARG A 89 -14.09 -12.34 -0.88
CA ARG A 89 -14.87 -13.07 0.14
C ARG A 89 -16.36 -13.16 -0.15
N ASP A 90 -16.87 -12.28 -1.02
CA ASP A 90 -18.24 -12.30 -1.52
C ASP A 90 -18.37 -13.07 -2.87
N SER A 91 -17.35 -13.84 -3.26
CA SER A 91 -17.29 -14.62 -4.52
C SER A 91 -17.49 -16.12 -4.31
#